data_AF-A0A1F2X7D8-F1
#
_entry.id   AF-A0A1F2X7D8-F1
#
_cell.length_a   1.000
_cell.length_b   1.000
_cell.length_c   1.000
_cell.angle_alpha   90.00
_cell.angle_beta   90.00
_cell.angle_gamma   90.00
#
_symmetry.space_group_name_H-M   'P 1'
#
loop_
_entity.id
_entity.type
_entity.pdbx_description
1 polymer ?
#
loop_
_entity_poly.entity_id
_entity_poly.type
_entity_poly.pdbx_seq_one_letter_code
_entity_poly.pdbx_strand_id
1 'polypeptide(L)'
;MRIALHAVGETGTRAGLILLAERSLTALGIYGGGSLASDRRALRITELAGFDLLVTDDPDPAPLAAIAVEDGLSCVTSGAVPAAVAERFATQGRTLLTGTGLRGLATTLAAHEAAGMEGPVRTNVAWTIPGKSLRRGLAVGFPDPVGARWGRSVPGGVEVPVGGSWAAASVTVTGRLAGKTTERLVGVADQRDHLEGIALAAGAIAVASGAFAPGGHTPADAPTAYLGAALGVGLGVAVHQEP
;
A
#
# COMPACT_ATOMS: atom_id res chain seq x y z
N MET A 1 19.47 -1.14 -1.53
CA MET A 1 18.49 -0.79 -2.58
C MET A 1 18.66 0.66 -2.99
N ARG A 2 18.65 0.95 -4.29
CA ARG A 2 18.71 2.32 -4.82
C ARG A 2 17.33 2.67 -5.38
N ILE A 3 16.64 3.60 -4.73
CA ILE A 3 15.25 3.96 -5.05
C ILE A 3 15.20 5.35 -5.68
N ALA A 4 14.56 5.46 -6.84
CA ALA A 4 14.10 6.73 -7.39
C ALA A 4 12.67 6.97 -6.89
N LEU A 5 12.41 8.16 -6.35
CA LEU A 5 11.12 8.59 -5.83
C LEU A 5 10.63 9.80 -6.60
N HIS A 6 9.46 9.66 -7.23
CA HIS A 6 8.70 10.76 -7.80
C HIS A 6 7.57 11.11 -6.83
N ALA A 7 7.82 12.09 -5.94
CA ALA A 7 6.86 12.51 -4.92
C ALA A 7 6.10 13.76 -5.38
N VAL A 8 4.83 13.58 -5.74
CA VAL A 8 3.92 14.66 -6.15
C VAL A 8 3.20 15.27 -4.95
N GLY A 9 2.84 14.44 -3.97
CA GLY A 9 2.04 14.84 -2.81
C GLY A 9 2.72 14.59 -1.46
N GLU A 10 1.92 14.79 -0.40
CA GLU A 10 2.33 14.52 0.97
C GLU A 10 2.58 13.02 1.18
N THR A 11 1.80 12.14 0.54
CA THR A 11 1.99 10.69 0.57
C THR A 11 3.40 10.29 0.12
N GLY A 12 3.84 10.77 -1.06
CA GLY A 12 5.17 10.52 -1.58
C GLY A 12 6.26 11.12 -0.68
N THR A 13 6.01 12.31 -0.13
CA THR A 13 6.91 12.94 0.84
C THR A 13 7.08 12.08 2.10
N ARG A 14 5.98 11.57 2.66
CA ARG A 14 5.98 10.68 3.83
C ARG A 14 6.67 9.36 3.53
N ALA A 15 6.37 8.75 2.38
CA ALA A 15 7.03 7.53 1.94
C ALA A 15 8.55 7.73 1.81
N GLY A 16 9.00 8.84 1.23
CA GLY A 16 10.43 9.15 1.14
C GLY A 16 11.10 9.35 2.50
N LEU A 17 10.45 10.02 3.46
CA LEU A 17 10.97 10.16 4.83
C LEU A 17 11.09 8.81 5.53
N ILE A 18 10.12 7.91 5.34
CA ILE A 18 10.17 6.54 5.85
C ILE A 18 11.33 5.78 5.20
N LEU A 19 11.45 5.82 3.87
CA LEU A 19 12.53 5.14 3.15
C LEU A 19 13.92 5.64 3.54
N LEU A 20 14.07 6.93 3.85
CA LEU A 20 15.33 7.50 4.36
C LEU A 20 15.75 6.95 5.73
N ALA A 21 14.82 6.34 6.48
CA ALA A 21 15.12 5.64 7.73
C ALA A 21 15.46 4.15 7.52
N GLU A 22 15.23 3.61 6.32
CA GLU A 22 15.45 2.20 6.03
C GLU A 22 16.93 1.84 5.91
N ARG A 23 17.37 0.86 6.70
CA ARG A 23 18.78 0.45 6.77
C ARG A 23 19.30 -0.16 5.47
N SER A 24 18.43 -0.79 4.70
CA SER A 24 18.78 -1.41 3.43
C SER A 24 18.85 -0.38 2.27
N LEU A 25 18.44 0.87 2.50
CA LEU A 25 18.52 1.94 1.52
C LEU A 25 19.98 2.36 1.31
N THR A 26 20.41 2.30 0.06
CA THR A 26 21.76 2.73 -0.36
C THR A 26 21.72 4.16 -0.89
N ALA A 27 20.67 4.52 -1.61
CA ALA A 27 20.46 5.87 -2.15
C ALA A 27 18.97 6.11 -2.40
N LEU A 28 18.50 7.31 -2.06
CA LEU A 28 17.19 7.82 -2.46
C LEU A 28 17.37 8.99 -3.43
N GLY A 29 16.98 8.79 -4.68
CA GLY A 29 16.96 9.81 -5.72
C GLY A 29 15.59 10.46 -5.82
N ILE A 30 15.49 11.79 -5.77
CA ILE A 30 14.25 12.54 -5.95
C ILE A 30 14.15 12.94 -7.43
N TYR A 31 13.21 12.32 -8.14
CA TYR A 31 12.95 12.51 -9.56
C TYR A 31 11.74 13.43 -9.76
N GLY A 32 11.80 14.35 -10.73
CA GLY A 32 10.71 15.30 -11.01
C GLY A 32 10.58 16.49 -10.04
N GLY A 33 11.38 16.54 -8.96
CA GLY A 33 11.34 17.61 -7.96
C GLY A 33 10.56 17.24 -6.70
N GLY A 34 10.29 18.21 -5.83
CA GLY A 34 9.54 18.01 -4.58
C GLY A 34 10.25 18.51 -3.33
N SER A 35 9.52 18.55 -2.21
CA SER A 35 10.00 19.06 -0.91
C SER A 35 11.24 18.30 -0.39
N LEU A 36 11.27 16.98 -0.62
CA LEU A 36 12.37 16.09 -0.25
C LEU A 36 13.68 16.37 -0.99
N ALA A 37 13.66 17.06 -2.13
CA ALA A 37 14.88 17.40 -2.86
C ALA A 37 15.81 18.33 -2.06
N SER A 38 15.31 18.92 -0.97
CA SER A 38 16.09 19.75 -0.04
C SER A 38 16.68 18.98 1.14
N ASP A 39 16.30 17.71 1.35
CA ASP A 39 16.87 16.86 2.41
C ASP A 39 18.27 16.40 1.99
N ARG A 40 19.26 16.63 2.87
CA ARG A 40 20.68 16.33 2.60
C ARG A 40 20.97 14.84 2.41
N ARG A 41 20.07 13.96 2.85
CA ARG A 41 20.19 12.51 2.71
C ARG A 41 19.65 12.00 1.37
N ALA A 42 18.93 12.84 0.63
CA ALA A 42 18.39 12.52 -0.68
C ALA A 42 19.20 13.19 -1.80
N LEU A 43 19.19 12.60 -2.99
CA LEU A 43 19.89 13.08 -4.17
C LEU A 43 18.87 13.60 -5.17
N ARG A 44 18.99 14.85 -5.62
CA ARG A 44 18.18 15.28 -6.77
C ARG A 44 18.68 14.60 -8.04
N ILE A 45 17.79 13.95 -8.78
CA ILE A 45 18.13 13.24 -10.01
C ILE A 45 17.25 13.71 -11.18
N THR A 46 17.82 13.65 -12.39
CA THR A 46 17.11 13.93 -13.65
C THR A 46 17.05 12.72 -14.57
N GLU A 47 17.73 11.64 -14.21
CA GLU A 47 17.80 10.37 -14.94
C GLU A 47 17.61 9.22 -13.94
N LEU A 48 16.97 8.14 -14.37
CA LEU A 48 16.72 6.95 -13.55
C LEU A 48 17.89 5.94 -13.60
N ALA A 49 18.88 6.19 -14.46
CA ALA A 49 20.03 5.32 -14.63
C ALA A 49 20.74 5.04 -13.29
N GLY A 50 21.01 3.75 -13.03
CA GLY A 50 21.67 3.30 -11.80
C GLY A 50 20.75 3.23 -10.57
N PHE A 51 19.43 3.32 -10.73
CA PHE A 51 18.44 2.97 -9.71
C PHE A 51 17.78 1.63 -10.04
N ASP A 52 17.26 0.94 -9.02
CA ASP A 52 16.68 -0.40 -9.16
C ASP A 52 15.15 -0.35 -9.26
N LEU A 53 14.55 0.70 -8.69
CA LEU A 53 13.13 0.81 -8.41
C LEU A 53 12.68 2.28 -8.52
N LEU A 54 11.60 2.53 -9.26
CA LEU A 54 10.86 3.79 -9.23
C LEU A 54 9.66 3.66 -8.28
N VAL A 55 9.45 4.65 -7.42
CA VAL A 55 8.30 4.76 -6.53
C VAL A 55 7.58 6.07 -6.84
N THR A 56 6.25 6.05 -6.96
CA THR A 56 5.47 7.26 -7.25
C THR A 56 4.11 7.25 -6.55
N ASP A 57 3.71 8.42 -6.02
CA ASP A 57 2.35 8.69 -5.55
C ASP A 57 1.52 9.50 -6.56
N ASP A 58 2.00 9.65 -7.80
CA ASP A 58 1.29 10.35 -8.87
C ASP A 58 -0.08 9.70 -9.13
N PRO A 59 -1.18 10.48 -9.17
CA PRO A 59 -2.51 9.97 -9.49
C PRO A 59 -2.63 9.39 -10.91
N ASP A 60 -1.74 9.76 -11.84
CA ASP A 60 -1.63 9.14 -13.18
C ASP A 60 -0.24 8.49 -13.35
N PRO A 61 0.00 7.31 -12.76
CA PRO A 61 1.32 6.71 -12.74
C PRO A 61 1.71 6.02 -14.05
N ALA A 62 0.80 5.91 -15.03
CA ALA A 62 1.03 5.10 -16.23
C ALA A 62 2.23 5.57 -17.08
N PRO A 63 2.43 6.88 -17.32
CA PRO A 63 3.62 7.37 -18.05
C PRO A 63 4.92 7.04 -17.30
N LEU A 64 4.94 7.22 -15.97
CA LEU A 64 6.12 6.94 -15.15
C LEU A 64 6.43 5.44 -15.08
N ALA A 65 5.41 4.58 -15.01
CA ALA A 65 5.59 3.14 -15.07
C ALA A 65 6.16 2.69 -16.42
N ALA A 66 5.73 3.31 -17.53
CA ALA A 66 6.28 3.04 -18.85
C ALA A 66 7.77 3.44 -18.94
N ILE A 67 8.13 4.63 -18.44
CA ILE A 67 9.53 5.07 -18.38
C ILE A 67 10.36 4.12 -17.51
N ALA A 68 9.85 3.73 -16.33
CA ALA A 68 10.57 2.83 -15.42
C ALA A 68 10.91 1.50 -16.09
N VAL A 69 9.94 0.85 -16.77
CA VAL A 69 10.20 -0.44 -17.41
C VAL A 69 11.11 -0.31 -18.64
N GLU A 70 11.04 0.80 -19.38
CA GLU A 70 11.93 1.09 -20.52
C GLU A 70 13.37 1.31 -20.05
N ASP A 71 13.56 1.98 -18.92
CA ASP A 71 14.87 2.18 -18.27
C ASP A 71 15.33 0.94 -17.48
N GLY A 72 14.52 -0.11 -17.45
CA GLY A 72 14.84 -1.38 -16.81
C GLY A 72 14.78 -1.33 -15.28
N LEU A 73 13.85 -0.57 -14.70
CA LEU A 73 13.54 -0.53 -13.28
C LEU A 73 12.26 -1.32 -12.97
N SER A 74 12.15 -1.79 -11.72
CA SER A 74 10.83 -2.13 -11.17
C SER A 74 10.06 -0.84 -10.83
N CYS A 75 8.74 -0.93 -10.62
CA CYS A 75 7.91 0.23 -10.31
C CYS A 75 6.90 -0.07 -9.20
N VAL A 76 6.71 0.87 -8.29
CA VAL A 76 5.71 0.82 -7.20
C VAL A 76 4.86 2.09 -7.25
N THR A 77 3.55 1.91 -7.25
CA THR A 77 2.61 3.03 -7.29
C THR A 77 1.34 2.78 -6.47
N SER A 78 0.82 3.86 -5.88
CA SER A 78 -0.49 3.89 -5.24
C SER A 78 -1.65 3.75 -6.24
N GLY A 79 -1.46 4.19 -7.49
CA GLY A 79 -2.48 4.17 -8.53
C GLY A 79 -2.54 2.86 -9.31
N ALA A 80 -3.53 2.77 -10.21
CA ALA A 80 -3.65 1.68 -11.16
C ALA A 80 -2.84 1.98 -12.43
N VAL A 81 -2.31 0.93 -13.06
CA VAL A 81 -1.58 1.03 -14.33
C VAL A 81 -2.26 0.12 -15.35
N PRO A 82 -2.44 0.56 -16.62
CA PRO A 82 -3.05 -0.26 -17.66
C PRO A 82 -2.32 -1.59 -17.88
N ALA A 83 -3.07 -2.65 -18.17
CA ALA A 83 -2.53 -4.00 -18.40
C ALA A 83 -1.42 -4.02 -19.46
N ALA A 84 -1.57 -3.26 -20.55
CA ALA A 84 -0.58 -3.15 -21.62
C ALA A 84 0.79 -2.61 -21.17
N VAL A 85 0.83 -1.82 -20.10
CA VAL A 85 2.10 -1.37 -19.48
C VAL A 85 2.59 -2.42 -18.47
N ALA A 86 1.68 -3.00 -17.67
CA ALA A 86 2.01 -4.02 -16.69
C ALA A 86 2.66 -5.28 -17.32
N GLU A 87 2.18 -5.73 -18.50
CA GLU A 87 2.73 -6.88 -19.22
C GLU A 87 4.20 -6.70 -19.65
N ARG A 88 4.64 -5.45 -19.85
CA ARG A 88 6.03 -5.15 -20.20
C ARG A 88 6.99 -5.50 -19.07
N PHE A 89 6.56 -5.34 -17.81
CA PHE A 89 7.39 -5.66 -16.64
C PHE A 89 7.74 -7.14 -16.61
N ALA A 90 6.79 -8.04 -16.89
CA ALA A 90 7.07 -9.46 -17.02
C ALA A 90 8.10 -9.76 -18.11
N THR A 91 7.92 -9.15 -19.29
CA THR A 91 8.82 -9.33 -20.46
C THR A 91 10.24 -8.87 -20.17
N GLN A 92 10.41 -7.79 -19.40
CA GLN A 92 11.71 -7.23 -19.03
C GLN A 92 12.30 -7.83 -17.74
N GLY A 93 11.66 -8.85 -17.15
CA GLY A 93 12.12 -9.43 -15.88
C GLY A 93 12.05 -8.44 -14.70
N ARG A 94 11.13 -7.49 -14.74
CA ARG A 94 10.89 -6.45 -13.72
C ARG A 94 9.54 -6.62 -13.06
N THR A 95 9.35 -5.97 -11.92
CA THR A 95 8.11 -6.04 -11.13
C THR A 95 7.40 -4.69 -11.15
N LEU A 96 6.07 -4.71 -11.33
CA LEU A 96 5.18 -3.58 -11.13
C LEU A 96 4.24 -3.90 -9.97
N LEU A 97 4.30 -3.14 -8.89
CA LEU A 97 3.35 -3.21 -7.79
C LEU A 97 2.40 -2.01 -7.84
N THR A 98 1.10 -2.27 -7.97
CA THR A 98 0.06 -1.24 -8.07
C THR A 98 -0.87 -1.27 -6.85
N GLY A 99 -1.58 -0.16 -6.61
CA GLY A 99 -2.55 -0.10 -5.52
C GLY A 99 -1.93 -0.09 -4.12
N THR A 100 -0.69 0.38 -3.96
CA THR A 100 -0.03 0.54 -2.66
C THR A 100 -0.59 1.74 -1.90
N GLY A 101 -1.82 1.60 -1.42
CA GLY A 101 -2.51 2.58 -0.59
C GLY A 101 -3.46 1.92 0.39
N LEU A 102 -4.42 2.66 0.93
CA LEU A 102 -5.36 2.13 1.94
C LEU A 102 -6.13 0.90 1.48
N ARG A 103 -6.56 0.88 0.22
CA ARG A 103 -7.22 -0.31 -0.36
C ARG A 103 -6.27 -1.50 -0.39
N GLY A 104 -5.03 -1.30 -0.82
CA GLY A 104 -4.00 -2.35 -0.86
C GLY A 104 -3.66 -2.88 0.53
N LEU A 105 -3.57 -2.00 1.53
CA LEU A 105 -3.43 -2.40 2.94
C LEU A 105 -4.62 -3.26 3.38
N ALA A 106 -5.85 -2.82 3.13
CA ALA A 106 -7.06 -3.55 3.51
C ALA A 106 -7.11 -4.95 2.88
N THR A 107 -6.84 -5.07 1.57
CA THR A 107 -6.84 -6.37 0.89
C THR A 107 -5.68 -7.25 1.32
N THR A 108 -4.53 -6.67 1.67
CA THR A 108 -3.39 -7.40 2.23
C THR A 108 -3.69 -7.97 3.60
N LEU A 109 -4.29 -7.17 4.50
CA LEU A 109 -4.76 -7.66 5.80
C LEU A 109 -5.75 -8.82 5.62
N ALA A 110 -6.66 -8.72 4.66
CA ALA A 110 -7.62 -9.77 4.38
C ALA A 110 -6.97 -11.06 3.87
N ALA A 111 -6.05 -10.96 2.91
CA ALA A 111 -5.32 -12.11 2.40
C ALA A 111 -4.45 -12.76 3.51
N HIS A 112 -3.81 -11.95 4.35
CA HIS A 112 -3.00 -12.42 5.47
C HIS A 112 -3.85 -13.18 6.51
N GLU A 113 -4.94 -12.58 6.99
CA GLU A 113 -5.79 -13.21 8.01
C GLU A 113 -6.52 -14.43 7.45
N ALA A 114 -6.95 -14.40 6.19
CA ALA A 114 -7.61 -15.54 5.56
C ALA A 114 -6.66 -16.74 5.39
N ALA A 115 -5.37 -16.50 5.13
CA ALA A 115 -4.37 -17.58 5.02
C ALA A 115 -4.17 -18.35 6.35
N GLY A 116 -4.50 -17.73 7.49
CA GLY A 116 -4.45 -18.38 8.81
C GLY A 116 -5.71 -19.17 9.19
N MET A 117 -6.72 -19.23 8.32
CA MET A 117 -8.02 -19.86 8.60
C MET A 117 -8.22 -21.17 7.83
N GLU A 118 -8.94 -22.10 8.44
CA GLU A 118 -9.32 -23.38 7.85
C GLU A 118 -10.73 -23.35 7.24
N GLY A 119 -10.90 -24.07 6.13
CA GLY A 119 -12.20 -24.26 5.48
C GLY A 119 -12.71 -23.02 4.74
N PRO A 120 -14.04 -22.91 4.53
CA PRO A 120 -14.63 -21.74 3.89
C PRO A 120 -14.38 -20.49 4.74
N VAL A 121 -13.74 -19.49 4.14
CA VAL A 121 -13.44 -18.21 4.77
C VAL A 121 -14.30 -17.13 4.14
N ARG A 122 -14.92 -16.29 4.98
CA ARG A 122 -15.63 -15.09 4.55
C ARG A 122 -14.85 -13.86 4.99
N THR A 123 -14.57 -12.97 4.06
CA THR A 123 -13.84 -11.72 4.32
C THR A 123 -14.71 -10.52 3.97
N ASN A 124 -14.87 -9.59 4.90
CA ASN A 124 -15.43 -8.26 4.65
C ASN A 124 -14.29 -7.25 4.77
N VAL A 125 -14.02 -6.52 3.69
CA VAL A 125 -12.91 -5.56 3.60
C VAL A 125 -13.47 -4.16 3.47
N ALA A 126 -12.92 -3.21 4.22
CA ALA A 126 -13.31 -1.81 4.14
C ALA A 126 -12.10 -0.88 4.26
N TRP A 127 -12.18 0.26 3.58
CA TRP A 127 -11.17 1.31 3.67
C TRP A 127 -11.82 2.68 3.59
N THR A 128 -11.20 3.66 4.23
CA THR A 128 -11.66 5.04 4.15
C THR A 128 -11.19 5.70 2.86
N ILE A 129 -12.01 6.57 2.29
CA ILE A 129 -11.63 7.47 1.19
C ILE A 129 -11.87 8.93 1.61
N PRO A 130 -11.16 9.92 1.03
CA PRO A 130 -11.46 11.32 1.27
C PRO A 130 -12.90 11.63 0.83
N GLY A 131 -13.67 12.28 1.71
CA GLY A 131 -15.01 12.72 1.33
C GLY A 131 -15.92 13.03 2.51
N LYS A 132 -17.13 13.49 2.21
CA LYS A 132 -18.14 13.78 3.22
C LYS A 132 -18.72 12.49 3.77
N SER A 133 -18.69 12.34 5.09
CA SER A 133 -19.26 11.18 5.79
C SER A 133 -20.70 10.91 5.38
N LEU A 134 -21.00 9.64 5.11
CA LEU A 134 -22.36 9.20 4.80
C LEU A 134 -23.21 9.13 6.08
N ARG A 135 -24.52 9.32 5.92
CA ARG A 135 -25.52 9.22 7.01
C ARG A 135 -26.21 7.85 7.08
N ARG A 136 -26.04 7.01 6.05
CA ARG A 136 -26.63 5.68 5.89
C ARG A 136 -25.77 4.84 4.93
N GLY A 137 -25.85 3.52 5.03
CA GLY A 137 -25.12 2.61 4.16
C GLY A 137 -24.80 1.29 4.86
N LEU A 138 -23.68 0.68 4.51
CA LEU A 138 -23.12 -0.46 5.26
C LEU A 138 -22.37 0.07 6.49
N ALA A 139 -22.68 -0.45 7.67
CA ALA A 139 -21.97 -0.11 8.89
C ALA A 139 -20.58 -0.77 8.87
N VAL A 140 -19.55 0.01 9.17
CA VAL A 140 -18.16 -0.46 9.23
C VAL A 140 -17.52 0.05 10.52
N GLY A 141 -16.90 -0.86 11.26
CA GLY A 141 -16.03 -0.52 12.39
C GLY A 141 -14.60 -0.28 11.93
N PHE A 142 -13.99 0.80 12.41
CA PHE A 142 -12.55 1.06 12.31
C PHE A 142 -11.97 1.28 13.71
N PRO A 143 -10.66 1.07 13.90
CA PRO A 143 -9.98 1.48 15.12
C PRO A 143 -10.13 2.98 15.39
N ASP A 144 -9.94 3.37 16.65
CA ASP A 144 -9.80 4.78 17.01
C ASP A 144 -8.59 5.42 16.31
N PRO A 145 -8.65 6.71 15.94
CA PRO A 145 -9.74 7.66 16.22
C PRO A 145 -10.85 7.70 15.15
N VAL A 146 -10.81 6.83 14.13
CA VAL A 146 -11.80 6.85 13.05
C VAL A 146 -13.15 6.34 13.56
N GLY A 147 -13.17 5.20 14.24
CA GLY A 147 -14.38 4.61 14.82
C GLY A 147 -15.42 4.20 13.78
N ALA A 148 -16.64 3.89 14.25
CA ALA A 148 -17.72 3.38 13.40
C ALA A 148 -18.22 4.41 12.37
N ARG A 149 -18.39 3.99 11.11
CA ARG A 149 -18.81 4.83 9.98
C ARG A 149 -19.71 4.07 9.00
N TRP A 150 -20.28 4.80 8.04
CA TRP A 150 -21.13 4.26 6.97
C TRP A 150 -20.40 4.28 5.63
N GLY A 151 -20.47 3.18 4.90
CA GLY A 151 -19.84 3.02 3.59
C GLY A 151 -20.77 2.57 2.48
N ARG A 152 -20.21 2.52 1.26
CA ARG A 152 -20.84 2.01 0.04
C ARG A 152 -20.11 0.78 -0.45
N SER A 153 -20.87 -0.22 -0.91
CA SER A 153 -20.28 -1.40 -1.55
C SER A 153 -19.64 -1.02 -2.88
N VAL A 154 -18.43 -1.53 -3.11
CA VAL A 154 -17.68 -1.40 -4.37
C VAL A 154 -17.03 -2.75 -4.71
N PRO A 155 -16.57 -2.97 -5.95
CA PRO A 155 -15.81 -4.17 -6.28
C PRO A 155 -14.60 -4.33 -5.34
N GLY A 156 -14.59 -5.42 -4.57
CA GLY A 156 -13.51 -5.75 -3.63
C GLY A 156 -13.71 -5.28 -2.18
N GLY A 157 -14.80 -4.61 -1.83
CA GLY A 157 -15.09 -4.26 -0.44
C GLY A 157 -16.03 -3.08 -0.25
N VAL A 158 -15.79 -2.31 0.80
CA VAL A 158 -16.61 -1.15 1.20
C VAL A 158 -15.74 0.11 1.25
N GLU A 159 -16.11 1.11 0.46
CA GLU A 159 -15.52 2.44 0.57
C GLU A 159 -16.28 3.27 1.60
N VAL A 160 -15.56 3.87 2.53
CA VAL A 160 -16.11 4.68 3.60
C VAL A 160 -15.61 6.13 3.47
N PRO A 161 -16.42 7.06 2.95
CA PRO A 161 -16.04 8.48 2.91
C PRO A 161 -15.85 9.02 4.33
N VAL A 162 -14.66 9.59 4.60
CA VAL A 162 -14.33 10.23 5.89
C VAL A 162 -13.64 11.55 5.61
N GLY A 163 -14.11 12.61 6.29
CA GLY A 163 -13.50 13.93 6.24
C GLY A 163 -12.35 14.08 7.24
N GLY A 164 -11.52 15.10 7.05
CA GLY A 164 -10.39 15.39 7.91
C GLY A 164 -9.15 14.54 7.61
N SER A 165 -8.21 14.54 8.55
CA SER A 165 -6.86 14.01 8.37
C SER A 165 -6.69 12.54 8.73
N TRP A 166 -7.69 11.89 9.33
CA TRP A 166 -7.60 10.48 9.73
C TRP A 166 -8.11 9.55 8.62
N ALA A 167 -7.48 8.40 8.51
CA ALA A 167 -7.86 7.33 7.61
C ALA A 167 -7.70 5.96 8.29
N ALA A 168 -8.40 4.97 7.76
CA ALA A 168 -8.35 3.61 8.26
C ALA A 168 -8.61 2.58 7.18
N ALA A 169 -8.19 1.35 7.46
CA ALA A 169 -8.59 0.13 6.78
C ALA A 169 -8.99 -0.91 7.83
N SER A 170 -10.02 -1.69 7.54
CA SER A 170 -10.46 -2.77 8.42
C SER A 170 -10.91 -3.99 7.64
N VAL A 171 -10.76 -5.14 8.28
CA VAL A 171 -11.13 -6.43 7.74
C VAL A 171 -11.78 -7.25 8.83
N THR A 172 -12.93 -7.82 8.53
CA THR A 172 -13.52 -8.91 9.31
C THR A 172 -13.34 -10.21 8.55
N VAL A 173 -12.70 -11.20 9.18
CA VAL A 173 -12.53 -12.55 8.66
C VAL A 173 -13.26 -13.53 9.55
N THR A 174 -14.22 -14.24 8.97
CA THR A 174 -14.94 -15.34 9.62
C THR A 174 -14.47 -16.65 8.99
N GLY A 175 -13.94 -17.56 9.80
CA GLY A 175 -13.42 -18.85 9.34
C GLY A 175 -13.33 -19.84 10.49
N ARG A 176 -12.64 -20.97 10.28
CA ARG A 176 -12.30 -21.87 11.40
C ARG A 176 -10.86 -21.68 11.84
N LEU A 177 -10.65 -21.59 13.14
CA LEU A 177 -9.33 -21.59 13.76
C LEU A 177 -9.30 -22.68 14.84
N ALA A 178 -8.39 -23.63 14.72
CA ALA A 178 -8.29 -24.79 15.62
C ALA A 178 -9.64 -25.52 15.82
N GLY A 179 -10.37 -25.74 14.73
CA GLY A 179 -11.65 -26.45 14.72
C GLY A 179 -12.88 -25.66 15.21
N LYS A 180 -12.72 -24.41 15.65
CA LYS A 180 -13.84 -23.54 16.06
C LYS A 180 -14.11 -22.46 15.03
N THR A 181 -15.38 -22.15 14.80
CA THR A 181 -15.75 -20.95 14.03
C THR A 181 -15.35 -19.72 14.83
N THR A 182 -14.55 -18.84 14.23
CA THR A 182 -14.03 -17.64 14.87
C THR A 182 -14.23 -16.46 13.91
N GLU A 183 -14.58 -15.32 14.49
CA GLU A 183 -14.55 -14.03 13.80
C GLU A 183 -13.37 -13.20 14.33
N ARG A 184 -12.54 -12.73 13.40
CA ARG A 184 -11.42 -11.82 13.68
C ARG A 184 -11.64 -10.52 12.96
N LEU A 185 -11.56 -9.42 13.71
CA LEU A 185 -11.55 -8.07 13.20
C LEU A 185 -10.13 -7.52 13.33
N VAL A 186 -9.56 -7.10 12.21
CA VAL A 186 -8.24 -6.47 12.15
C VAL A 186 -8.38 -5.12 11.48
N GLY A 187 -7.69 -4.11 12.00
CA GLY A 187 -7.73 -2.78 11.41
C GLY A 187 -6.51 -1.96 11.71
N VAL A 188 -6.34 -0.91 10.91
CA VAL A 188 -5.30 0.11 11.06
C VAL A 188 -5.97 1.46 10.95
N ALA A 189 -5.50 2.43 11.74
CA ALA A 189 -5.96 3.81 11.68
C ALA A 189 -4.80 4.74 12.02
N ASP A 190 -4.60 5.77 11.19
CA ASP A 190 -3.62 6.80 11.43
C ASP A 190 -3.95 8.07 10.60
N GLN A 191 -3.11 9.10 10.69
CA GLN A 191 -3.13 10.22 9.79
C GLN A 191 -2.98 9.70 8.34
N ARG A 192 -3.83 10.19 7.45
CA ARG A 192 -4.07 9.66 6.11
C ARG A 192 -2.79 9.58 5.28
N ASP A 193 -2.08 10.70 5.15
CA ASP A 193 -0.90 10.77 4.31
C ASP A 193 0.25 9.95 4.90
N HIS A 194 0.30 9.82 6.23
CA HIS A 194 1.24 8.93 6.91
C HIS A 194 0.93 7.46 6.61
N LEU A 195 -0.34 7.05 6.72
CA LEU A 195 -0.76 5.68 6.47
C LEU A 195 -0.61 5.28 5.00
N GLU A 196 -0.95 6.17 4.07
CA GLU A 196 -0.69 5.99 2.64
C GLU A 196 0.82 5.99 2.35
N GLY A 197 1.60 6.82 3.03
CA GLY A 197 3.06 6.85 2.92
C GLY A 197 3.71 5.54 3.40
N ILE A 198 3.23 4.97 4.50
CA ILE A 198 3.61 3.63 4.98
C ILE A 198 3.29 2.57 3.93
N ALA A 199 2.07 2.60 3.36
CA ALA A 199 1.66 1.65 2.32
C ALA A 199 2.63 1.69 1.12
N LEU A 200 2.91 2.89 0.62
CA LEU A 200 3.80 3.09 -0.53
C LEU A 200 5.25 2.66 -0.22
N ALA A 201 5.78 3.03 0.95
CA ALA A 201 7.13 2.64 1.37
C ALA A 201 7.25 1.12 1.59
N ALA A 202 6.25 0.49 2.20
CA ALA A 202 6.19 -0.96 2.39
C ALA A 202 6.22 -1.70 1.04
N GLY A 203 5.48 -1.20 0.05
CA GLY A 203 5.53 -1.71 -1.32
C GLY A 203 6.93 -1.64 -1.91
N ALA A 204 7.62 -0.51 -1.73
CA ALA A 204 8.98 -0.34 -2.20
C ALA A 204 9.97 -1.32 -1.54
N ILE A 205 9.88 -1.49 -0.23
CA ILE A 205 10.71 -2.42 0.53
C ILE A 205 10.45 -3.87 0.12
N ALA A 206 9.18 -4.25 -0.06
CA ALA A 206 8.80 -5.60 -0.45
C ALA A 206 9.25 -5.94 -1.88
N VAL A 207 9.11 -5.01 -2.83
CA VAL A 207 9.65 -5.20 -4.19
C VAL A 207 11.18 -5.27 -4.17
N ALA A 208 11.84 -4.37 -3.45
CA ALA A 208 13.30 -4.34 -3.36
C ALA A 208 13.91 -5.57 -2.66
N SER A 209 13.14 -6.26 -1.80
CA SER A 209 13.55 -7.52 -1.17
C SER A 209 13.25 -8.76 -2.02
N GLY A 210 12.67 -8.59 -3.21
CA GLY A 210 12.34 -9.68 -4.12
C GLY A 210 11.10 -10.49 -3.71
N ALA A 211 10.16 -9.88 -2.98
CA ALA A 211 8.95 -10.56 -2.53
C ALA A 211 7.98 -10.92 -3.66
N PHE A 212 8.13 -10.30 -4.83
CA PHE A 212 7.25 -10.47 -5.99
C PHE A 212 8.08 -10.99 -7.16
N ALA A 213 7.46 -11.85 -7.97
CA ALA A 213 8.04 -12.28 -9.25
C ALA A 213 8.00 -11.11 -10.27
N PRO A 214 8.70 -11.25 -11.41
CA PRO A 214 8.50 -10.34 -12.53
C PRO A 214 7.06 -10.34 -13.03
N GLY A 215 6.51 -9.15 -13.31
CA GLY A 215 5.11 -8.96 -13.72
C GLY A 215 4.37 -7.92 -12.89
N GLY A 216 3.06 -7.79 -13.19
CA GLY A 216 2.15 -6.89 -12.49
C GLY A 216 1.51 -7.56 -11.28
N HIS A 217 1.52 -6.87 -10.14
CA HIS A 217 1.06 -7.36 -8.85
C HIS A 217 0.27 -6.31 -8.07
N THR A 218 -0.44 -6.81 -7.07
CA THR A 218 -1.02 -6.03 -5.97
C THR A 218 -0.42 -6.46 -4.63
N PRO A 219 -0.46 -5.62 -3.58
CA PRO A 219 0.03 -5.99 -2.25
C PRO A 219 -0.49 -7.32 -1.70
N ALA A 220 -1.73 -7.68 -2.04
CA ALA A 220 -2.37 -8.91 -1.58
C ALA A 220 -1.79 -10.19 -2.20
N ASP A 221 -0.98 -10.10 -3.26
CA ASP A 221 -0.33 -11.25 -3.88
C ASP A 221 0.84 -11.80 -3.06
N ALA A 222 1.44 -10.97 -2.20
CA ALA A 222 2.50 -11.35 -1.25
C ALA A 222 2.23 -10.77 0.15
N PRO A 223 1.11 -11.17 0.80
CA PRO A 223 0.56 -10.44 1.93
C PRO A 223 1.48 -10.45 3.15
N THR A 224 2.17 -11.57 3.42
CA THR A 224 3.13 -11.68 4.53
C THR A 224 4.32 -10.76 4.35
N ALA A 225 4.88 -10.67 3.14
CA ALA A 225 6.06 -9.84 2.87
C ALA A 225 5.71 -8.35 2.92
N TYR A 226 4.59 -7.96 2.29
CA TYR A 226 4.12 -6.57 2.29
C TYR A 226 3.72 -6.10 3.69
N LEU A 227 2.95 -6.91 4.43
CA LEU A 227 2.55 -6.57 5.81
C LEU A 227 3.77 -6.55 6.74
N GLY A 228 4.71 -7.48 6.58
CA GLY A 228 5.97 -7.49 7.32
C GLY A 228 6.79 -6.21 7.10
N ALA A 229 6.89 -5.74 5.85
CA ALA A 229 7.52 -4.46 5.54
C ALA A 229 6.76 -3.29 6.17
N ALA A 230 5.43 -3.26 6.08
CA ALA A 230 4.61 -2.20 6.67
C ALA A 230 4.76 -2.11 8.20
N LEU A 231 4.74 -3.26 8.89
CA LEU A 231 5.00 -3.35 10.33
C LEU A 231 6.42 -2.88 10.68
N GLY A 232 7.41 -3.28 9.87
CA GLY A 232 8.81 -2.88 10.05
C GLY A 232 9.04 -1.37 9.99
N VAL A 233 8.22 -0.65 9.22
CA VAL A 233 8.29 0.81 9.09
C VAL A 233 7.33 1.58 10.01
N GLY A 234 6.65 0.89 10.93
CA GLY A 234 5.87 1.51 11.99
C GLY A 234 4.35 1.41 11.85
N LEU A 235 3.80 0.57 10.98
CA LEU A 235 2.35 0.33 10.92
C LEU A 235 1.85 -0.23 12.26
N GLY A 236 0.90 0.46 12.89
CA GLY A 236 0.16 -0.05 14.05
C GLY A 236 -1.08 -0.84 13.62
N VAL A 237 -1.22 -2.08 14.10
CA VAL A 237 -2.37 -2.95 13.81
C VAL A 237 -3.16 -3.22 15.09
N ALA A 238 -4.46 -2.94 15.05
CA ALA A 238 -5.41 -3.30 16.08
C ALA A 238 -6.11 -4.62 15.72
N VAL A 239 -6.21 -5.53 16.70
CA VAL A 239 -6.85 -6.84 16.53
C VAL A 239 -7.91 -7.02 17.60
N HIS A 240 -9.09 -7.44 17.19
CA HIS A 240 -10.16 -7.91 18.06
C HIS A 240 -10.59 -9.30 17.60
N GLN A 241 -10.70 -10.23 18.54
CA GLN A 241 -11.14 -11.60 18.28
C GLN A 241 -12.24 -11.94 19.27
N GLU A 242 -13.41 -12.31 18.76
CA GLU A 242 -14.47 -12.84 19.62
C GLU A 242 -14.09 -14.27 20.07
N PRO A 243 -14.24 -14.59 21.37
CA PRO A 243 -13.84 -15.87 21.96
C PRO A 243 -14.67 -17.08 21.48
#